data_AF-A0A949XZY3-F1
#
_entry.id   AF-A0A949XZY3-F1
#
_cell.length_a   1.000
_cell.length_b   1.000
_cell.length_c   1.000
_cell.angle_alpha   90.00
_cell.angle_beta   90.00
_cell.angle_gamma   90.00
#
_symmetry.space_group_name_H-M   'P 1'
#
loop_
_entity.id
_entity.type
_entity.pdbx_description
1 polymer ?
#
loop_
_entity_poly.entity_id
_entity_poly.type
_entity_poly.pdbx_seq_one_letter_code
_entity_poly.pdbx_strand_id
1 'polypeptide(L)'
;KEGRPPAPEFQVACCIDEREESFRRHLEELAPSVETFGAAGFFSVAMYYRGEADAHFVPLCPVVIRPRHWVAEDVVDELGEAHRRRARTRKALGTASHQFHVGSRTFAVGALLTGAVGVLATFPLVGRILFPRLAARIRAALGRIVRTPPLTRLRLERGDATPGPENGHLGFTVAEMTESGERLLRDIGLTSGFARLVVLLGHGSDSLNNPHNSAYNCGACGGAAGGPNARAMAQILNDPRAREGLAHRGLSLPGETVFVGGYHNTCSDSVTYFDLDRVPESHREEFASARDLIEQACDRNAHERCRRFMSAPLTLSFTAARQHVEERSEDLAQTRPELGHATNAITFVGRREWTRGLFLDRRAFLTSYDPTQDDAEATILTRILQAVFPVCAGINLEYYFSHVDNAGYGAGTKLPHNLAALLGVMDGAASDLRTGLPWQMVEIHEPVRSLFIIETTTEAMRRIMDRNEGIGRICRNGWVQLAVLHPDSGAIRVFQGDGFRLYRPQASVLPRAASSIDWYRGWRDHLEFAEIPR
;
A
#
# COMPACT_ATOMS: atom_id res chain seq x y z
N LYS A 1 3.62 -2.93 -30.75
CA LYS A 1 3.78 -3.16 -29.30
C LYS A 1 4.64 -2.03 -28.76
N GLU A 2 4.01 -0.98 -28.24
CA GLU A 2 4.68 0.17 -27.60
C GLU A 2 4.73 -0.10 -26.08
N GLY A 3 5.71 -0.91 -25.65
CA GLY A 3 5.79 -1.41 -24.27
C GLY A 3 6.20 -0.34 -23.26
N ARG A 4 7.05 0.62 -23.67
CA ARG A 4 7.62 1.65 -22.80
C ARG A 4 7.74 2.99 -23.53
N PRO A 5 7.36 4.14 -22.93
CA PRO A 5 7.63 5.44 -23.55
C PRO A 5 9.15 5.65 -23.66
N PRO A 6 9.66 6.12 -24.82
CA PRO A 6 11.11 6.26 -25.04
C PRO A 6 11.78 7.29 -24.12
N ALA A 7 11.01 8.27 -23.63
CA ALA A 7 11.40 9.21 -22.58
C ALA A 7 10.18 9.47 -21.68
N PRO A 8 10.03 8.73 -20.56
CA PRO A 8 8.91 8.96 -19.66
C PRO A 8 8.99 10.35 -19.03
N GLU A 9 7.86 11.04 -18.94
CA GLU A 9 7.76 12.35 -18.29
C GLU A 9 8.15 12.25 -16.81
N PHE A 10 7.61 11.24 -16.14
CA PHE A 10 8.09 10.74 -14.86
C PHE A 10 7.71 9.26 -14.73
N GLN A 11 8.28 8.60 -13.72
CA GLN A 11 7.99 7.20 -13.40
C GLN A 11 7.40 7.10 -12.00
N VAL A 12 6.48 6.14 -11.80
CA VAL A 12 5.91 5.86 -10.47
C VAL A 12 5.96 4.37 -10.16
N ALA A 13 6.57 3.99 -9.04
CA ALA A 13 6.47 2.63 -8.52
C ALA A 13 5.50 2.60 -7.34
N CYS A 14 4.39 1.88 -7.47
CA CYS A 14 3.41 1.68 -6.41
C CYS A 14 3.56 0.30 -5.76
N CYS A 15 2.91 0.12 -4.61
CA CYS A 15 2.71 -1.22 -4.04
C CYS A 15 1.99 -2.16 -5.02
N ILE A 16 2.19 -3.48 -4.88
CA ILE A 16 1.48 -4.53 -5.64
C ILE A 16 -0.03 -4.55 -5.42
N ASP A 17 -0.48 -3.87 -4.38
CA ASP A 17 -1.87 -3.82 -3.91
C ASP A 17 -2.86 -3.55 -5.05
N GLU A 18 -3.94 -4.32 -5.13
CA GLU A 18 -4.94 -4.19 -6.19
C GLU A 18 -5.73 -2.86 -6.12
N ARG A 19 -5.70 -2.16 -4.99
CA ARG A 19 -6.26 -0.81 -4.87
C ARG A 19 -5.42 0.24 -5.59
N GLU A 20 -4.14 -0.05 -5.84
CA GLU A 20 -3.23 0.76 -6.66
C GLU A 20 -3.41 0.50 -8.16
N GLU A 21 -4.16 -0.54 -8.55
CA GLU A 21 -4.42 -0.89 -9.95
C GLU A 21 -5.13 0.25 -10.70
N SER A 22 -6.29 0.68 -10.18
CA SER A 22 -7.06 1.78 -10.76
C SER A 22 -6.33 3.12 -10.65
N PHE A 23 -5.58 3.36 -9.57
CA PHE A 23 -4.74 4.56 -9.44
C PHE A 23 -3.72 4.64 -10.59
N ARG A 24 -2.95 3.56 -10.81
CA ARG A 24 -1.97 3.48 -11.90
C ARG A 24 -2.63 3.60 -13.27
N ARG A 25 -3.76 2.93 -13.48
CA ARG A 25 -4.51 3.00 -14.74
C ARG A 25 -5.00 4.41 -15.02
N HIS A 26 -5.59 5.10 -14.04
CA HIS A 26 -6.03 6.48 -14.20
C HIS A 26 -4.87 7.45 -14.46
N LEU A 27 -3.72 7.24 -13.81
CA LEU A 27 -2.52 8.03 -14.07
C LEU A 27 -2.03 7.86 -15.52
N GLU A 28 -1.99 6.62 -16.01
CA GLU A 28 -1.61 6.31 -17.39
C GLU A 28 -2.63 6.78 -18.44
N GLU A 29 -3.92 6.84 -18.09
CA GLU A 29 -4.98 7.44 -18.93
C GLU A 29 -4.89 8.97 -18.97
N LEU A 30 -4.52 9.61 -17.86
CA LEU A 30 -4.31 11.05 -17.77
C LEU A 30 -3.06 11.49 -18.53
N ALA A 31 -1.98 10.71 -18.43
CA ALA A 31 -0.69 11.00 -19.02
C ALA A 31 -0.07 9.74 -19.63
N PRO A 32 -0.30 9.46 -20.94
CA PRO A 32 0.26 8.30 -21.62
C PRO A 32 1.80 8.28 -21.67
N SER A 33 2.45 9.42 -21.44
CA SER A 33 3.91 9.58 -21.28
C SER A 33 4.44 9.02 -19.96
N VAL A 34 3.58 8.77 -18.96
CA VAL A 34 3.97 8.23 -17.65
C VAL A 34 4.13 6.72 -17.71
N GLU A 35 5.12 6.23 -16.99
CA GLU A 35 5.37 4.80 -16.81
C GLU A 35 5.17 4.41 -15.34
N THR A 36 4.41 3.33 -15.12
CA THR A 36 4.14 2.83 -13.76
C THR A 36 4.69 1.43 -13.52
N PHE A 37 5.15 1.20 -12.30
CA PHE A 37 5.65 -0.08 -11.81
C PHE A 37 4.87 -0.55 -10.59
N GLY A 38 4.80 -1.87 -10.39
CA GLY A 38 4.27 -2.47 -9.17
C GLY A 38 5.36 -3.27 -8.45
N ALA A 39 5.52 -3.06 -7.16
CA ALA A 39 6.51 -3.75 -6.33
C ALA A 39 5.93 -4.08 -4.96
N ALA A 40 6.45 -5.10 -4.27
CA ALA A 40 6.05 -5.37 -2.89
C ALA A 40 6.28 -4.12 -2.04
N GLY A 41 5.27 -3.66 -1.29
CA GLY A 41 5.25 -2.32 -0.67
C GLY A 41 6.35 -2.02 0.35
N PHE A 42 7.14 -3.03 0.76
CA PHE A 42 8.35 -2.81 1.55
C PHE A 42 9.57 -2.37 0.70
N PHE A 43 9.45 -2.37 -0.64
CA PHE A 43 10.43 -1.89 -1.61
C PHE A 43 11.84 -2.45 -1.41
N SER A 44 11.98 -3.74 -1.07
CA SER A 44 13.27 -4.35 -0.74
C SER A 44 13.99 -3.79 0.50
N VAL A 45 13.33 -2.91 1.28
CA VAL A 45 13.83 -2.36 2.55
C VAL A 45 13.12 -3.05 3.72
N ALA A 46 13.59 -4.23 4.10
CA ALA A 46 13.06 -4.92 5.28
C ALA A 46 13.68 -4.32 6.55
N MET A 47 12.87 -3.58 7.33
CA MET A 47 13.33 -2.86 8.51
C MET A 47 12.37 -2.96 9.69
N TYR A 48 12.90 -2.88 10.90
CA TYR A 48 12.18 -2.44 12.08
C TYR A 48 12.15 -0.91 12.06
N TYR A 49 10.97 -0.30 11.97
CA TYR A 49 10.79 1.15 11.89
C TYR A 49 10.18 1.72 13.17
N ARG A 50 10.63 2.89 13.58
CA ARG A 50 10.01 3.69 14.64
C ARG A 50 9.90 5.14 14.18
N GLY A 51 8.69 5.63 14.00
CA GLY A 51 8.43 7.04 13.73
C GLY A 51 8.84 7.93 14.91
N GLU A 52 8.96 9.25 14.68
CA GLU A 52 9.32 10.22 15.73
C GLU A 52 8.39 10.11 16.96
N ALA A 53 7.10 9.91 16.70
CA ALA A 53 6.08 9.86 17.72
C ALA A 53 5.86 8.47 18.32
N ASP A 54 6.51 7.43 17.77
CA ASP A 54 6.24 6.04 18.12
C ASP A 54 7.08 5.59 19.32
N ALA A 55 6.46 4.84 20.22
CA ALA A 55 7.14 4.32 21.41
C ALA A 55 8.05 3.12 21.11
N HIS A 56 7.71 2.33 20.09
CA HIS A 56 8.32 1.04 19.81
C HIS A 56 8.59 0.87 18.31
N PHE A 57 9.55 0.01 18.00
CA PHE A 57 9.80 -0.40 16.62
C PHE A 57 8.77 -1.43 16.16
N VAL A 58 8.33 -1.32 14.91
CA VAL A 58 7.46 -2.28 14.24
C VAL A 58 8.14 -2.83 12.98
N PRO A 59 8.01 -4.13 12.66
CA PRO A 59 8.53 -4.67 11.41
C PRO A 59 7.72 -4.13 10.23
N LEU A 60 8.40 -3.61 9.21
CA LEU A 60 7.79 -3.18 7.95
C LEU A 60 8.28 -4.07 6.79
N CYS A 61 7.80 -5.31 6.76
CA CYS A 61 8.09 -6.31 5.73
C CYS A 61 7.03 -7.42 5.74
N PRO A 62 7.01 -8.32 4.73
CA PRO A 62 6.13 -9.48 4.75
C PRO A 62 6.40 -10.38 5.95
N VAL A 63 5.38 -11.06 6.47
CA VAL A 63 5.47 -11.94 7.66
C VAL A 63 6.51 -13.06 7.54
N VAL A 64 6.83 -13.47 6.31
CA VAL A 64 7.84 -14.50 6.01
C VAL A 64 9.29 -13.98 6.08
N ILE A 65 9.48 -12.66 6.22
CA ILE A 65 10.79 -12.01 6.33
C ILE A 65 10.97 -11.51 7.77
N ARG A 66 12.15 -11.77 8.35
CA ARG A 66 12.57 -11.13 9.61
C ARG A 66 13.57 -10.02 9.30
N PRO A 67 13.26 -8.75 9.59
CA PRO A 67 14.21 -7.66 9.40
C PRO A 67 15.48 -7.85 10.23
N ARG A 68 16.57 -7.27 9.76
CA ARG A 68 17.87 -7.22 10.46
C ARG A 68 18.35 -5.79 10.73
N HIS A 69 17.54 -4.80 10.36
CA HIS A 69 17.92 -3.39 10.38
C HIS A 69 16.88 -2.58 11.12
N TRP A 70 17.32 -1.62 11.93
CA TRP A 70 16.47 -0.71 12.68
C TRP A 70 16.57 0.70 12.12
N VAL A 71 15.45 1.31 11.78
CA VAL A 71 15.38 2.66 11.23
C VAL A 71 14.52 3.52 12.12
N ALA A 72 15.12 4.58 12.64
CA ALA A 72 14.41 5.59 13.42
C ALA A 72 14.16 6.82 12.56
N GLU A 73 12.99 7.44 12.74
CA GLU A 73 12.73 8.78 12.25
C GLU A 73 13.03 9.81 13.36
N ASP A 74 14.02 10.65 13.10
CA ASP A 74 14.52 11.64 14.06
C ASP A 74 14.22 13.06 13.55
N VAL A 75 14.06 14.01 14.46
CA VAL A 75 13.88 15.43 14.13
C VAL A 75 15.22 16.06 13.78
N VAL A 76 15.27 16.88 12.74
CA VAL A 76 16.48 17.61 12.33
C VAL A 76 16.90 18.59 13.43
N ASP A 77 18.19 18.56 13.81
CA ASP A 77 18.75 19.11 15.05
C ASP A 77 18.55 20.63 15.27
N GLU A 78 18.42 21.44 14.21
CA GLU A 78 18.09 22.87 14.33
C GLU A 78 16.74 23.12 15.04
N LEU A 79 15.86 22.12 15.03
CA LEU A 79 14.57 22.11 15.75
C LEU A 79 14.64 21.28 17.05
N GLY A 80 15.78 20.68 17.39
CA GLY A 80 15.94 19.68 18.45
C GLY A 80 15.63 20.19 19.87
N GLU A 81 15.97 21.44 20.20
CA GLU A 81 15.62 22.02 21.51
C GLU A 81 14.14 22.36 21.65
N ALA A 82 13.57 22.98 20.61
CA ALA A 82 12.13 23.23 20.52
C ALA A 82 11.35 21.90 20.56
N HIS A 83 11.89 20.88 19.90
CA HIS A 83 11.35 19.53 19.90
C HIS A 83 11.43 18.86 21.26
N ARG A 84 12.58 18.88 21.96
CA ARG A 84 12.72 18.34 23.32
C ARG A 84 11.72 18.99 24.28
N ARG A 85 11.51 20.30 24.19
CA ARG A 85 10.46 21.01 24.95
C ARG A 85 9.06 20.50 24.56
N ARG A 86 8.75 20.39 23.27
CA ARG A 86 7.47 19.88 22.76
C ARG A 86 7.21 18.42 23.14
N ALA A 87 8.20 17.54 23.09
CA ALA A 87 8.11 16.14 23.49
C ALA A 87 7.82 16.03 24.99
N ARG A 88 8.47 16.87 25.82
CA ARG A 88 8.13 17.00 27.25
C ARG A 88 6.70 17.50 27.46
N THR A 89 6.27 18.52 26.72
CA THR A 89 4.88 19.01 26.76
C THR A 89 3.89 17.94 26.29
N ARG A 90 4.20 17.18 25.23
CA ARG A 90 3.38 16.08 24.71
C ARG A 90 3.26 14.96 25.73
N LYS A 91 4.37 14.59 26.38
CA LYS A 91 4.40 13.62 27.47
C LYS A 91 3.59 14.12 28.66
N ALA A 92 3.73 15.38 29.06
CA ALA A 92 2.94 15.98 30.13
C ALA A 92 1.44 16.02 29.81
N LEU A 93 1.06 16.43 28.60
CA LEU A 93 -0.32 16.43 28.11
C LEU A 93 -0.88 14.99 28.00
N GLY A 94 -0.06 14.04 27.54
CA GLY A 94 -0.42 12.62 27.46
C GLY A 94 -0.62 12.02 28.85
N THR A 95 0.27 12.29 29.80
CA THR A 95 0.13 11.90 31.20
C THR A 95 -1.09 12.55 31.83
N ALA A 96 -1.32 13.85 31.61
CA ALA A 96 -2.49 14.56 32.12
C ALA A 96 -3.80 14.03 31.51
N SER A 97 -3.81 13.74 30.21
CA SER A 97 -4.94 13.13 29.50
C SER A 97 -5.19 11.70 29.99
N HIS A 98 -4.15 10.91 30.22
CA HIS A 98 -4.25 9.58 30.81
C HIS A 98 -4.79 9.64 32.25
N GLN A 99 -4.26 10.54 33.08
CA GLN A 99 -4.75 10.78 34.44
C GLN A 99 -6.19 11.29 34.45
N PHE A 100 -6.57 12.17 33.50
CA PHE A 100 -7.95 12.62 33.31
C PHE A 100 -8.85 11.46 32.89
N HIS A 101 -8.40 10.59 31.97
CA HIS A 101 -9.15 9.42 31.52
C HIS A 101 -9.32 8.35 32.62
N VAL A 102 -8.31 8.15 33.46
CA VAL A 102 -8.41 7.28 34.64
C VAL A 102 -9.32 7.93 35.69
N GLY A 103 -9.14 9.22 35.96
CA GLY A 103 -9.93 10.00 36.92
C GLY A 103 -11.40 10.13 36.54
N SER A 104 -11.72 10.25 35.25
CA SER A 104 -13.09 10.28 34.72
C SER A 104 -13.85 8.97 34.93
N ARG A 105 -13.14 7.86 35.17
CA ARG A 105 -13.71 6.53 35.49
C ARG A 105 -13.86 6.28 37.00
N THR A 106 -13.51 7.25 37.86
CA THR A 106 -13.70 7.15 39.32
C THR A 106 -15.02 7.79 39.75
N PHE A 107 -15.65 7.27 40.80
CA PHE A 107 -17.04 7.62 41.16
C PHE A 107 -17.22 9.12 41.50
N ALA A 108 -16.35 9.70 42.34
CA ALA A 108 -16.51 11.09 42.80
C ALA A 108 -15.82 12.11 41.88
N VAL A 109 -14.55 11.89 41.55
CA VAL A 109 -13.78 12.79 40.66
C VAL A 109 -14.31 12.70 39.23
N GLY A 110 -14.78 11.54 38.79
CA GLY A 110 -15.37 11.37 37.47
C GLY A 110 -16.71 12.10 37.32
N ALA A 111 -17.56 12.13 38.35
CA ALA A 111 -18.81 12.91 38.31
C ALA A 111 -18.54 14.42 38.15
N LEU A 112 -17.54 14.94 38.88
CA LEU A 112 -17.18 16.35 38.86
C LEU A 112 -16.49 16.76 37.54
N LEU A 113 -15.54 15.95 37.06
CA LEU A 113 -14.87 16.18 35.77
C LEU A 113 -15.83 16.04 34.59
N THR A 114 -16.74 15.06 34.61
CA THR A 114 -17.74 14.85 33.55
C THR A 114 -18.76 15.99 33.53
N GLY A 115 -19.20 16.48 34.69
CA GLY A 115 -20.10 17.63 34.77
C GLY A 115 -19.48 18.92 34.23
N ALA A 116 -18.22 19.21 34.57
CA ALA A 116 -17.54 20.44 34.17
C ALA A 116 -17.03 20.42 32.71
N VAL A 117 -16.43 19.30 32.28
CA VAL A 117 -15.77 19.19 30.97
C VAL A 117 -16.68 18.53 29.93
N GLY A 118 -17.59 17.64 30.35
CA GLY A 118 -18.46 16.89 29.43
C GLY A 118 -19.39 17.79 28.61
N VAL A 119 -19.92 18.86 29.20
CA VAL A 119 -20.75 19.84 28.47
C VAL A 119 -19.93 20.53 27.38
N LEU A 120 -18.72 20.97 27.69
CA LEU A 120 -17.84 21.60 26.70
C LEU A 120 -17.35 20.61 25.63
N ALA A 121 -17.12 19.35 26.01
CA ALA A 121 -16.73 18.28 25.09
C ALA A 121 -17.89 17.82 24.16
N THR A 122 -19.14 18.15 24.50
CA THR A 122 -20.31 17.79 23.69
C THR A 122 -20.30 18.51 22.34
N PHE A 123 -19.93 19.79 22.29
CA PHE A 123 -19.90 20.56 21.04
C PHE A 123 -18.94 19.98 19.98
N PRO A 124 -17.65 19.72 20.28
CA PRO A 124 -16.75 19.11 19.29
C PRO A 124 -17.13 17.67 18.96
N LEU A 125 -17.78 16.94 19.89
CA LEU A 125 -18.30 15.60 19.60
C LEU A 125 -19.46 15.65 18.60
N VAL A 126 -20.46 16.50 18.83
CA VAL A 126 -21.58 16.72 17.91
C VAL A 126 -21.08 17.18 16.55
N GLY A 127 -20.13 18.12 16.52
CA GLY A 127 -19.49 18.57 15.28
C GLY A 127 -18.77 17.45 14.54
N ARG A 128 -18.11 16.54 15.25
CA ARG A 128 -17.43 15.37 14.66
C ARG A 128 -18.40 14.32 14.11
N ILE A 129 -19.58 14.19 14.71
CA ILE A 129 -20.62 13.26 14.25
C ILE A 129 -21.34 13.82 13.02
N LEU A 130 -21.74 15.10 13.06
CA LEU A 130 -22.53 15.72 11.98
C LEU A 130 -21.69 16.21 10.80
N PHE A 131 -20.44 16.61 11.05
CA PHE A 131 -19.55 17.17 10.03
C PHE A 131 -18.12 16.61 10.16
N PRO A 132 -17.92 15.28 10.01
CA PRO A 132 -16.65 14.62 10.32
C PRO A 132 -15.47 15.22 9.55
N ARG A 133 -15.62 15.48 8.24
CA ARG A 133 -14.59 16.09 7.39
C ARG A 133 -14.23 17.52 7.82
N LEU A 134 -15.23 18.36 8.13
CA LEU A 134 -14.98 19.73 8.59
C LEU A 134 -14.26 19.71 9.95
N ALA A 135 -14.74 18.86 10.87
CA ALA A 135 -14.11 18.68 12.17
C ALA A 135 -12.65 18.20 12.02
N ALA A 136 -12.36 17.28 11.09
CA ALA A 136 -11.01 16.84 10.79
C ALA A 136 -10.13 17.97 10.25
N ARG A 137 -10.63 18.78 9.33
CA ARG A 137 -9.92 19.96 8.79
C ARG A 137 -9.61 20.99 9.86
N ILE A 138 -10.57 21.29 10.74
CA ILE A 138 -10.36 22.21 11.87
C ILE A 138 -9.31 21.65 12.83
N ARG A 139 -9.40 20.36 13.18
CA ARG A 139 -8.40 19.67 14.01
C ARG A 139 -7.01 19.73 13.37
N ALA A 140 -6.90 19.48 12.07
CA ALA A 140 -5.64 19.53 11.35
C ALA A 140 -5.06 20.95 11.29
N ALA A 141 -5.90 21.97 11.05
CA ALA A 141 -5.49 23.37 11.02
C ALA A 141 -5.00 23.86 12.39
N LEU A 142 -5.79 23.63 13.46
CA LEU A 142 -5.38 23.92 14.84
C LEU A 142 -4.12 23.12 15.22
N GLY A 143 -4.06 21.87 14.77
CA GLY A 143 -2.91 21.00 14.87
C GLY A 143 -1.66 21.65 14.29
N ARG A 144 -1.69 22.19 13.06
CA ARG A 144 -0.54 22.86 12.44
C ARG A 144 -0.09 24.12 13.16
N ILE A 145 -1.03 24.88 13.74
CA ILE A 145 -0.74 26.10 14.51
C ILE A 145 -0.03 25.77 15.82
N VAL A 146 -0.48 24.71 16.51
CA VAL A 146 0.09 24.28 17.81
C VAL A 146 1.30 23.34 17.62
N ARG A 147 1.33 22.61 16.51
CA ARG A 147 2.28 21.56 16.12
C ARG A 147 2.65 21.75 14.66
N THR A 148 3.54 22.69 14.33
CA THR A 148 4.26 22.60 13.05
C THR A 148 4.99 21.26 13.05
N PRO A 149 4.71 20.34 12.11
CA PRO A 149 5.40 19.06 12.07
C PRO A 149 6.90 19.34 11.99
N PRO A 150 7.71 18.79 12.91
CA PRO A 150 9.14 18.98 12.79
C PRO A 150 9.61 18.41 11.46
N LEU A 151 10.59 19.07 10.83
CA LEU A 151 11.32 18.43 9.74
C LEU A 151 12.01 17.19 10.32
N THR A 152 11.72 16.03 9.76
CA THR A 152 12.27 14.75 10.20
C THR A 152 13.19 14.16 9.16
N ARG A 153 14.04 13.21 9.56
CA ARG A 153 14.85 12.38 8.68
C ARG A 153 14.85 10.95 9.16
N LEU A 154 14.98 10.02 8.21
CA LEU A 154 15.26 8.64 8.54
C LEU A 154 16.76 8.51 8.82
N ARG A 155 17.10 7.93 9.97
CA ARG A 155 18.46 7.45 10.23
C ARG A 155 18.64 6.09 9.58
N LEU A 156 18.99 6.11 8.29
CA LEU A 156 19.20 4.91 7.48
C LEU A 156 20.60 4.35 7.60
N GLU A 157 21.63 5.18 7.74
CA GLU A 157 23.00 4.70 7.76
C GLU A 157 23.40 4.20 9.15
N ARG A 158 24.13 3.08 9.16
CA ARG A 158 24.71 2.53 10.38
C ARG A 158 25.85 3.40 10.90
N GLY A 159 25.72 3.89 12.12
CA GLY A 159 26.75 4.69 12.80
C GLY A 159 27.88 3.85 13.42
N ASP A 160 27.59 2.62 13.88
CA ASP A 160 28.53 1.76 14.60
C ASP A 160 29.02 0.57 13.76
N ALA A 161 30.29 0.17 13.94
CA ALA A 161 30.94 -0.83 13.08
C ALA A 161 30.38 -2.27 13.22
N THR A 162 29.92 -2.66 14.41
CA THR A 162 29.43 -4.02 14.67
C THR A 162 27.92 -4.11 14.45
N PRO A 163 27.41 -4.98 13.56
CA PRO A 163 25.99 -5.33 13.52
C PRO A 163 25.60 -6.15 14.75
N GLY A 164 24.35 -6.03 15.15
CA GLY A 164 23.78 -6.91 16.17
C GLY A 164 22.25 -6.88 16.12
N PRO A 165 21.59 -7.84 16.79
CA PRO A 165 20.18 -8.14 16.58
C PRO A 165 19.23 -7.30 17.45
N GLU A 166 19.76 -6.29 18.14
CA GLU A 166 19.02 -5.49 19.10
C GLU A 166 18.89 -4.03 18.61
N ASN A 167 17.96 -3.30 19.22
CA ASN A 167 17.62 -1.90 18.89
C ASN A 167 18.82 -0.91 18.90
N GLY A 168 19.99 -1.33 19.40
CA GLY A 168 21.23 -0.54 19.38
C GLY A 168 21.95 -0.50 18.03
N HIS A 169 21.67 -1.44 17.12
CA HIS A 169 22.34 -1.54 15.81
C HIS A 169 21.48 -0.94 14.69
N LEU A 170 21.39 0.39 14.72
CA LEU A 170 20.55 1.16 13.82
C LEU A 170 21.18 1.24 12.44
N GLY A 171 20.34 1.13 11.40
CA GLY A 171 20.68 1.41 10.02
C GLY A 171 21.26 0.24 9.21
N PHE A 172 21.56 0.60 7.97
CA PHE A 172 22.14 -0.19 6.90
C PHE A 172 23.57 0.31 6.64
N THR A 173 24.46 -0.59 6.28
CA THR A 173 25.72 -0.22 5.62
C THR A 173 25.44 0.25 4.19
N VAL A 174 26.37 1.01 3.61
CA VAL A 174 26.28 1.41 2.20
C VAL A 174 26.14 0.21 1.27
N ALA A 175 26.85 -0.89 1.54
CA ALA A 175 26.76 -2.11 0.74
C ALA A 175 25.36 -2.76 0.80
N GLU A 176 24.74 -2.82 1.98
CA GLU A 176 23.36 -3.31 2.17
C GLU A 176 22.33 -2.37 1.52
N MET A 177 22.56 -1.05 1.56
CA MET A 177 21.75 -0.07 0.83
C MET A 177 21.85 -0.28 -0.68
N THR A 178 23.06 -0.45 -1.23
CA THR A 178 23.28 -0.78 -2.65
C THR A 178 22.57 -2.07 -3.05
N GLU A 179 22.66 -3.13 -2.24
CA GLU A 179 21.96 -4.40 -2.51
C GLU A 179 20.44 -4.22 -2.52
N SER A 180 19.89 -3.45 -1.57
CA SER A 180 18.45 -3.19 -1.51
C SER A 180 17.97 -2.41 -2.74
N GLY A 181 18.72 -1.38 -3.15
CA GLY A 181 18.42 -0.57 -4.35
C GLY A 181 18.52 -1.38 -5.64
N GLU A 182 19.59 -2.17 -5.80
CA GLU A 182 19.76 -3.07 -6.94
C GLU A 182 18.61 -4.07 -7.03
N ARG A 183 18.26 -4.68 -5.89
CA ARG A 183 17.20 -5.67 -5.82
C ARG A 183 15.88 -5.09 -6.32
N LEU A 184 15.45 -3.95 -5.81
CA LEU A 184 14.20 -3.32 -6.26
C LEU A 184 14.22 -3.05 -7.76
N LEU A 185 15.27 -2.38 -8.25
CA LEU A 185 15.37 -1.96 -9.66
C LEU A 185 15.34 -3.15 -10.62
N ARG A 186 16.07 -4.23 -10.29
CA ARG A 186 16.03 -5.47 -11.08
C ARG A 186 14.70 -6.21 -10.95
N ASP A 187 14.12 -6.28 -9.75
CA ASP A 187 12.84 -6.95 -9.51
C ASP A 187 11.75 -6.35 -10.40
N ILE A 188 11.65 -5.01 -10.48
CA ILE A 188 10.63 -4.34 -11.30
C ILE A 188 11.01 -4.19 -12.79
N GLY A 189 12.23 -4.58 -13.17
CA GLY A 189 12.76 -4.44 -14.53
C GLY A 189 13.22 -3.02 -14.91
N LEU A 190 13.32 -2.09 -13.96
CA LEU A 190 13.79 -0.72 -14.18
C LEU A 190 15.32 -0.64 -14.07
N THR A 191 16.00 -1.09 -15.12
CA THR A 191 17.48 -1.11 -15.19
C THR A 191 18.05 -0.11 -16.20
N SER A 192 17.19 0.50 -17.01
CA SER A 192 17.51 1.54 -17.99
C SER A 192 16.31 2.45 -18.21
N GLY A 193 16.44 3.52 -19.00
CA GLY A 193 15.31 4.39 -19.37
C GLY A 193 14.71 5.18 -18.20
N PHE A 194 15.54 5.56 -17.23
CA PHE A 194 15.11 6.34 -16.07
C PHE A 194 14.61 7.72 -16.47
N ALA A 195 13.46 8.14 -15.91
CA ALA A 195 13.04 9.54 -15.96
C ALA A 195 13.92 10.41 -15.06
N ARG A 196 13.83 11.73 -15.23
CA ARG A 196 14.43 12.70 -14.30
C ARG A 196 13.77 12.67 -12.92
N LEU A 197 12.49 12.31 -12.86
CA LEU A 197 11.74 12.13 -11.62
C LEU A 197 11.17 10.72 -11.52
N VAL A 198 11.45 10.04 -10.39
CA VAL A 198 10.87 8.74 -10.05
C VAL A 198 10.20 8.82 -8.68
N VAL A 199 8.91 8.53 -8.62
CA VAL A 199 8.14 8.53 -7.36
C VAL A 199 7.95 7.10 -6.87
N LEU A 200 8.27 6.84 -5.60
CA LEU A 200 8.01 5.57 -4.93
C LEU A 200 6.83 5.77 -3.98
N LEU A 201 5.71 5.08 -4.21
CA LEU A 201 4.50 5.20 -3.41
C LEU A 201 4.25 3.91 -2.63
N GLY A 202 4.62 3.93 -1.35
CA GLY A 202 4.07 2.98 -0.39
C GLY A 202 2.63 3.35 -0.06
N HIS A 203 1.83 2.40 0.39
CA HIS A 203 0.43 2.67 0.72
C HIS A 203 0.09 2.25 2.15
N GLY A 204 -1.08 2.70 2.60
CA GLY A 204 -1.74 2.29 3.84
C GLY A 204 -3.14 2.89 3.87
N SER A 205 -3.86 2.69 4.96
CA SER A 205 -5.24 3.12 5.08
C SER A 205 -5.51 3.66 6.48
N ASP A 206 -5.71 4.97 6.57
CA ASP A 206 -6.06 5.61 7.84
C ASP A 206 -7.57 5.83 7.93
N SER A 207 -8.15 5.33 9.01
CA SER A 207 -9.53 5.63 9.39
C SER A 207 -9.68 5.69 10.91
N LEU A 208 -10.68 6.43 11.39
CA LEU A 208 -10.89 6.60 12.83
C LEU A 208 -11.47 5.36 13.51
N ASN A 209 -12.38 4.64 12.84
CA ASN A 209 -13.00 3.42 13.36
C ASN A 209 -12.32 2.16 12.78
N ASN A 210 -11.11 1.89 13.27
CA ASN A 210 -10.23 0.90 12.67
C ASN A 210 -9.76 -0.24 13.60
N PRO A 211 -10.68 -1.06 14.18
CA PRO A 211 -10.29 -2.27 14.91
C PRO A 211 -9.50 -3.28 14.05
N HIS A 212 -9.65 -3.22 12.74
CA HIS A 212 -9.05 -4.11 11.74
C HIS A 212 -7.94 -3.40 10.94
N ASN A 213 -7.20 -2.49 11.58
CA ASN A 213 -6.22 -1.63 10.92
C ASN A 213 -5.20 -2.40 10.08
N SER A 214 -4.69 -3.50 10.61
CA SER A 214 -3.73 -4.34 9.91
C SER A 214 -4.27 -4.95 8.61
N ALA A 215 -5.58 -5.22 8.53
CA ALA A 215 -6.21 -5.80 7.35
C ALA A 215 -6.47 -4.77 6.23
N TYR A 216 -6.48 -3.47 6.54
CA TYR A 216 -6.58 -2.42 5.52
C TYR A 216 -5.21 -1.93 5.02
N ASN A 217 -4.15 -2.09 5.81
CA ASN A 217 -2.81 -1.64 5.46
C ASN A 217 -2.10 -2.64 4.52
N CYS A 218 -0.85 -2.31 4.17
CA CYS A 218 -0.05 -3.09 3.25
C CYS A 218 0.27 -4.49 3.78
N GLY A 219 -0.25 -5.53 3.13
CA GLY A 219 0.10 -6.92 3.44
C GLY A 219 1.59 -7.23 3.21
N ALA A 220 2.23 -6.57 2.23
CA ALA A 220 3.66 -6.67 2.01
C ALA A 220 4.51 -5.93 3.05
N CYS A 221 3.90 -5.14 3.95
CA CYS A 221 4.54 -4.54 5.11
C CYS A 221 4.00 -5.13 6.43
N GLY A 222 3.37 -6.31 6.39
CA GLY A 222 2.87 -6.99 7.60
C GLY A 222 1.64 -6.33 8.22
N GLY A 223 0.83 -5.62 7.43
CA GLY A 223 -0.34 -4.88 7.92
C GLY A 223 0.01 -3.50 8.49
N ALA A 224 1.17 -2.95 8.15
CA ALA A 224 1.57 -1.59 8.49
C ALA A 224 1.63 -0.69 7.23
N ALA A 225 1.69 0.62 7.43
CA ALA A 225 1.82 1.59 6.34
C ALA A 225 3.20 1.49 5.66
N GLY A 226 3.24 1.40 4.33
CA GLY A 226 4.47 1.27 3.54
C GLY A 226 5.18 2.59 3.19
N GLY A 227 4.63 3.73 3.62
CA GLY A 227 5.22 5.06 3.37
C GLY A 227 6.69 5.18 3.82
N PRO A 228 7.06 4.75 5.04
CA PRO A 228 8.44 4.76 5.50
C PRO A 228 9.40 3.92 4.63
N ASN A 229 8.95 2.77 4.10
CA ASN A 229 9.77 1.95 3.19
C ASN A 229 10.06 2.69 1.88
N ALA A 230 9.03 3.33 1.30
CA ALA A 230 9.19 4.11 0.07
C ALA A 230 10.12 5.30 0.28
N ARG A 231 10.00 6.01 1.42
CA ARG A 231 10.92 7.06 1.83
C ARG A 231 12.35 6.55 1.99
N ALA A 232 12.53 5.41 2.65
CA ALA A 232 13.84 4.81 2.85
C ALA A 232 14.51 4.45 1.52
N MET A 233 13.77 3.81 0.61
CA MET A 233 14.28 3.46 -0.71
C MET A 233 14.62 4.69 -1.57
N ALA A 234 13.80 5.74 -1.52
CA ALA A 234 14.12 6.99 -2.23
C ALA A 234 15.44 7.61 -1.72
N GLN A 235 15.67 7.60 -0.40
CA GLN A 235 16.93 8.05 0.17
C GLN A 235 18.11 7.16 -0.25
N ILE A 236 17.95 5.84 -0.26
CA ILE A 236 18.96 4.87 -0.74
C ILE A 236 19.34 5.17 -2.20
N LEU A 237 18.35 5.30 -3.09
CA LEU A 237 18.59 5.53 -4.52
C LEU A 237 19.08 6.95 -4.84
N ASN A 238 19.01 7.88 -3.89
CA ASN A 238 19.59 9.22 -4.00
C ASN A 238 20.98 9.33 -3.34
N ASP A 239 21.46 8.33 -2.59
CA ASP A 239 22.78 8.37 -1.95
C ASP A 239 23.88 8.17 -3.01
N PRO A 240 24.82 9.13 -3.18
CA PRO A 240 25.88 9.02 -4.19
C PRO A 240 26.75 7.77 -4.06
N ARG A 241 27.00 7.31 -2.83
CA ARG A 241 27.83 6.13 -2.55
C ARG A 241 27.08 4.85 -2.92
N ALA A 242 25.78 4.81 -2.65
CA ALA A 242 24.94 3.69 -3.09
C ALA A 242 24.89 3.63 -4.63
N ARG A 243 24.76 4.79 -5.31
CA ARG A 243 24.79 4.91 -6.77
C ARG A 243 26.12 4.45 -7.39
N GLU A 244 27.25 4.80 -6.77
CA GLU A 244 28.56 4.29 -7.18
C GLU A 244 28.62 2.76 -7.08
N GLY A 245 28.14 2.20 -5.97
CA GLY A 245 28.00 0.76 -5.80
C GLY A 245 27.11 0.10 -6.86
N LEU A 246 25.98 0.73 -7.24
CA LEU A 246 25.10 0.25 -8.30
C LEU A 246 25.80 0.27 -9.67
N ALA A 247 26.54 1.34 -9.96
CA ALA A 247 27.29 1.47 -11.22
C ALA A 247 28.35 0.36 -11.36
N HIS A 248 29.05 0.01 -10.28
CA HIS A 248 29.99 -1.13 -10.27
C HIS A 248 29.31 -2.48 -10.53
N ARG A 249 28.00 -2.59 -10.28
CA ARG A 249 27.17 -3.77 -10.56
C ARG A 249 26.44 -3.68 -11.90
N GLY A 250 26.82 -2.73 -12.75
CA GLY A 250 26.25 -2.54 -14.09
C GLY A 250 24.88 -1.84 -14.10
N LEU A 251 24.51 -1.15 -13.02
CA LEU A 251 23.28 -0.34 -12.94
C LEU A 251 23.64 1.13 -12.76
N SER A 252 23.77 1.86 -13.87
CA SER A 252 24.05 3.29 -13.84
C SER A 252 22.77 4.11 -13.80
N LEU A 253 22.55 4.82 -12.71
CA LEU A 253 21.48 5.81 -12.60
C LEU A 253 21.96 7.14 -13.18
N PRO A 254 21.19 7.80 -14.07
CA PRO A 254 21.53 9.14 -14.54
C PRO A 254 21.67 10.13 -13.37
N GLY A 255 22.65 11.04 -13.44
CA GLY A 255 22.87 12.05 -12.40
C GLY A 255 21.65 12.95 -12.18
N GLU A 256 20.89 13.19 -13.24
CA GLU A 256 19.66 13.98 -13.25
C GLU A 256 18.44 13.23 -12.69
N THR A 257 18.51 11.93 -12.43
CA THR A 257 17.38 11.18 -11.87
C THR A 257 17.29 11.43 -10.37
N VAL A 258 16.13 11.89 -9.90
CA VAL A 258 15.80 12.11 -8.49
C VAL A 258 14.64 11.21 -8.08
N PHE A 259 14.81 10.52 -6.96
CA PHE A 259 13.76 9.68 -6.37
C PHE A 259 13.02 10.42 -5.27
N VAL A 260 11.69 10.37 -5.26
CA VAL A 260 10.85 10.94 -4.19
C VAL A 260 10.01 9.83 -3.58
N GLY A 261 10.13 9.64 -2.27
CA GLY A 261 9.29 8.69 -1.54
C GLY A 261 7.96 9.34 -1.14
N GLY A 262 6.89 8.55 -1.15
CA GLY A 262 5.55 8.98 -0.74
C GLY A 262 4.72 7.87 -0.13
N TYR A 263 3.59 8.30 0.44
CA TYR A 263 2.58 7.49 1.09
C TYR A 263 1.22 7.79 0.48
N HIS A 264 0.62 6.81 -0.17
CA HIS A 264 -0.75 6.86 -0.65
C HIS A 264 -1.70 6.26 0.41
N ASN A 265 -2.58 7.08 0.96
CA ASN A 265 -3.64 6.60 1.83
C ASN A 265 -4.82 6.12 0.98
N THR A 266 -5.00 4.80 0.89
CA THR A 266 -6.02 4.16 0.06
C THR A 266 -7.44 4.39 0.55
N CYS A 267 -7.63 4.82 1.80
CA CYS A 267 -8.95 5.11 2.36
C CYS A 267 -9.45 6.48 1.91
N SER A 268 -8.60 7.51 1.99
CA SER A 268 -8.95 8.88 1.63
C SER A 268 -8.54 9.26 0.19
N ASP A 269 -7.67 8.50 -0.47
CA ASP A 269 -6.92 8.84 -1.71
C ASP A 269 -6.02 10.08 -1.58
N SER A 270 -5.48 10.36 -0.39
CA SER A 270 -4.47 11.42 -0.23
C SER A 270 -3.05 10.89 -0.39
N VAL A 271 -2.16 11.66 -1.00
CA VAL A 271 -0.73 11.34 -1.08
C VAL A 271 0.10 12.29 -0.22
N THR A 272 0.96 11.73 0.62
CA THR A 272 1.98 12.48 1.38
C THR A 272 3.35 12.19 0.79
N TYR A 273 4.10 13.24 0.44
CA TYR A 273 5.46 13.11 -0.08
C TYR A 273 6.48 13.46 0.99
N PHE A 274 7.65 12.83 0.94
CA PHE A 274 8.70 12.96 1.95
C PHE A 274 9.95 13.63 1.42
N ASP A 275 10.68 14.30 2.33
CA ASP A 275 11.98 14.93 2.06
C ASP A 275 11.99 15.90 0.85
N LEU A 276 10.87 16.62 0.65
CA LEU A 276 10.70 17.57 -0.46
C LEU A 276 11.73 18.71 -0.45
N ASP A 277 12.31 19.01 0.69
CA ASP A 277 13.38 20.00 0.83
C ASP A 277 14.71 19.53 0.20
N ARG A 278 14.84 18.23 -0.13
CA ARG A 278 15.98 17.66 -0.86
C ARG A 278 15.73 17.54 -2.36
N VAL A 279 14.54 17.88 -2.86
CA VAL A 279 14.26 17.93 -4.30
C VAL A 279 15.02 19.13 -4.87
N PRO A 280 15.93 18.93 -5.85
CA PRO A 280 16.68 20.04 -6.44
C PRO A 280 15.77 21.07 -7.11
N GLU A 281 16.24 22.32 -7.18
CA GLU A 281 15.51 23.41 -7.84
C GLU A 281 15.14 23.06 -9.29
N SER A 282 16.06 22.39 -9.99
CA SER A 282 15.90 21.91 -11.38
C SER A 282 14.74 20.93 -11.60
N HIS A 283 14.18 20.36 -10.53
CA HIS A 283 13.13 19.34 -10.58
C HIS A 283 11.81 19.84 -9.99
N ARG A 284 11.74 21.08 -9.46
CA ARG A 284 10.53 21.57 -8.79
C ARG A 284 9.31 21.64 -9.71
N GLU A 285 9.49 22.10 -10.94
CA GLU A 285 8.40 22.19 -11.92
C GLU A 285 7.92 20.79 -12.35
N GLU A 286 8.85 19.89 -12.65
CA GLU A 286 8.53 18.48 -12.97
C GLU A 286 7.79 17.80 -11.80
N PHE A 287 8.26 18.02 -10.56
CA PHE A 287 7.59 17.49 -9.37
C PHE A 287 6.20 18.10 -9.15
N ALA A 288 6.03 19.41 -9.36
CA ALA A 288 4.72 20.05 -9.26
C ALA A 288 3.72 19.48 -10.27
N SER A 289 4.15 19.30 -11.53
CA SER A 289 3.34 18.70 -12.60
C SER A 289 2.98 17.24 -12.28
N ALA A 290 3.96 16.43 -11.85
CA ALA A 290 3.73 15.05 -11.44
C ALA A 290 2.76 14.95 -10.27
N ARG A 291 2.89 15.82 -9.26
CA ARG A 291 1.96 15.89 -8.12
C ARG A 291 0.55 16.22 -8.57
N ASP A 292 0.38 17.19 -9.46
CA ASP A 292 -0.94 17.61 -9.93
C ASP A 292 -1.62 16.52 -10.79
N LEU A 293 -0.85 15.73 -11.55
CA LEU A 293 -1.34 14.53 -12.24
C LEU A 293 -1.71 13.40 -11.26
N ILE A 294 -0.90 13.17 -10.24
CA ILE A 294 -1.18 12.20 -9.18
C ILE A 294 -2.47 12.55 -8.43
N GLU A 295 -2.69 13.83 -8.07
CA GLU A 295 -3.93 14.26 -7.40
C GLU A 295 -5.16 14.05 -8.30
N GLN A 296 -5.05 14.29 -9.61
CA GLN A 296 -6.13 13.97 -10.55
C GLN A 296 -6.38 12.46 -10.66
N ALA A 297 -5.34 11.64 -10.61
CA ALA A 297 -5.48 10.18 -10.58
C ALA A 297 -6.16 9.72 -9.27
N CYS A 298 -5.83 10.32 -8.13
CA CYS A 298 -6.50 10.10 -6.85
C CYS A 298 -7.99 10.45 -6.90
N ASP A 299 -8.36 11.57 -7.50
CA ASP A 299 -9.74 11.99 -7.70
C ASP A 299 -10.55 10.97 -8.53
N ARG A 300 -9.96 10.43 -9.60
CA ARG A 300 -10.57 9.38 -10.43
C ARG A 300 -10.63 8.04 -9.69
N ASN A 301 -9.58 7.69 -8.93
CA ASN A 301 -9.51 6.48 -8.11
C ASN A 301 -10.60 6.46 -7.03
N ALA A 302 -10.79 7.60 -6.34
CA ALA A 302 -11.84 7.80 -5.35
C ALA A 302 -13.23 7.64 -5.97
N HIS A 303 -13.43 8.14 -7.19
CA HIS A 303 -14.69 8.02 -7.92
C HIS A 303 -15.00 6.59 -8.33
N GLU A 304 -14.01 5.86 -8.86
CA GLU A 304 -14.18 4.45 -9.17
C GLU A 304 -14.49 3.63 -7.90
N ARG A 305 -13.78 3.89 -6.78
CA ARG A 305 -14.09 3.24 -5.50
C ARG A 305 -15.48 3.61 -4.98
N CYS A 306 -15.89 4.87 -5.13
CA CYS A 306 -17.19 5.35 -4.67
C CYS A 306 -18.36 4.57 -5.25
N ARG A 307 -18.26 4.10 -6.50
CA ARG A 307 -19.32 3.30 -7.13
C ARG A 307 -19.68 2.06 -6.31
N ARG A 308 -18.74 1.53 -5.50
CA ARG A 308 -18.90 0.33 -4.66
C ARG A 308 -19.48 0.62 -3.28
N PHE A 309 -19.63 1.88 -2.85
CA PHE A 309 -20.26 2.22 -1.57
C PHE A 309 -21.78 2.36 -1.74
N MET A 310 -22.58 1.75 -0.86
CA MET A 310 -24.06 1.76 -1.01
C MET A 310 -24.60 3.17 -0.79
N SER A 311 -23.90 3.93 0.06
CA SER A 311 -24.24 5.29 0.44
C SER A 311 -23.76 6.36 -0.55
N ALA A 312 -23.06 5.99 -1.62
CA ALA A 312 -22.53 6.94 -2.60
C ALA A 312 -23.42 6.94 -3.86
N PRO A 313 -23.94 8.11 -4.29
CA PRO A 313 -24.63 8.20 -5.57
C PRO A 313 -23.71 7.86 -6.74
N LEU A 314 -24.22 7.13 -7.73
CA LEU A 314 -23.45 6.79 -8.95
C LEU A 314 -23.23 7.99 -9.89
N THR A 315 -23.84 9.13 -9.57
CA THR A 315 -23.78 10.40 -10.31
C THR A 315 -22.76 11.39 -9.74
N LEU A 316 -21.97 11.00 -8.73
CA LEU A 316 -20.96 11.87 -8.14
C LEU A 316 -19.99 12.41 -9.21
N SER A 317 -19.49 13.62 -8.98
CA SER A 317 -18.32 14.13 -9.70
C SER A 317 -17.04 13.58 -9.05
N PHE A 318 -15.91 13.68 -9.75
CA PHE A 318 -14.60 13.29 -9.20
C PHE A 318 -14.31 14.00 -7.87
N THR A 319 -14.46 15.33 -7.84
CA THR A 319 -14.28 16.09 -6.62
C THR A 319 -15.21 15.62 -5.52
N ALA A 320 -16.52 15.45 -5.78
CA ALA A 320 -17.48 15.02 -4.78
C ALA A 320 -17.19 13.61 -4.24
N ALA A 321 -16.71 12.70 -5.09
CA ALA A 321 -16.26 11.38 -4.68
C ALA A 321 -15.02 11.45 -3.77
N ARG A 322 -14.02 12.30 -4.09
CA ARG A 322 -12.88 12.56 -3.20
C ARG A 322 -13.34 13.09 -1.84
N GLN A 323 -14.28 14.03 -1.82
CA GLN A 323 -14.84 14.53 -0.56
C GLN A 323 -15.55 13.43 0.24
N HIS A 324 -16.28 12.55 -0.46
CA HIS A 324 -16.99 11.43 0.16
C HIS A 324 -16.03 10.48 0.87
N VAL A 325 -14.94 10.06 0.22
CA VAL A 325 -13.97 9.15 0.84
C VAL A 325 -13.17 9.79 1.98
N GLU A 326 -12.83 11.08 1.87
CA GLU A 326 -12.22 11.86 2.98
C GLU A 326 -13.13 11.95 4.21
N GLU A 327 -14.43 12.11 3.97
CA GLU A 327 -15.40 12.15 5.06
C GLU A 327 -15.55 10.80 5.74
N ARG A 328 -15.60 9.72 4.94
CA ARG A 328 -15.68 8.35 5.45
C ARG A 328 -14.48 7.94 6.29
N SER A 329 -13.26 8.36 5.94
CA SER A 329 -12.06 8.07 6.75
C SER A 329 -12.14 8.73 8.14
N GLU A 330 -12.86 9.85 8.24
CA GLU A 330 -12.96 10.67 9.45
C GLU A 330 -14.27 10.47 10.24
N ASP A 331 -15.17 9.62 9.75
CA ASP A 331 -16.44 9.30 10.40
C ASP A 331 -16.28 8.14 11.39
N LEU A 332 -16.53 8.42 12.67
CA LEU A 332 -16.47 7.45 13.76
C LEU A 332 -17.53 6.34 13.63
N ALA A 333 -18.68 6.64 13.02
CA ALA A 333 -19.76 5.67 12.82
C ALA A 333 -19.54 4.81 11.57
N GLN A 334 -18.52 5.13 10.76
CA GLN A 334 -18.30 4.45 9.49
C GLN A 334 -17.78 3.02 9.70
N THR A 335 -18.62 2.06 9.37
CA THR A 335 -18.24 0.63 9.42
C THR A 335 -17.43 0.21 8.20
N ARG A 336 -17.57 0.92 7.07
CA ARG A 336 -16.90 0.65 5.79
C ARG A 336 -16.05 1.86 5.38
N PRO A 337 -15.06 2.29 6.18
CA PRO A 337 -14.29 3.49 5.85
C PRO A 337 -13.63 3.33 4.48
N GLU A 338 -13.13 2.13 4.24
CA GLU A 338 -12.72 1.61 2.94
C GLU A 338 -13.39 0.23 2.72
N LEU A 339 -13.19 -0.36 1.54
CA LEU A 339 -13.60 -1.73 1.20
C LEU A 339 -12.43 -2.73 1.26
N GLY A 340 -11.24 -2.26 1.65
CA GLY A 340 -10.02 -3.08 1.69
C GLY A 340 -9.83 -3.86 0.39
N HIS A 341 -9.47 -5.14 0.53
CA HIS A 341 -9.25 -6.05 -0.58
C HIS A 341 -10.48 -6.82 -1.06
N ALA A 342 -11.70 -6.35 -0.79
CA ALA A 342 -12.92 -7.13 -1.03
C ALA A 342 -13.10 -7.57 -2.49
N THR A 343 -12.50 -6.88 -3.46
CA THR A 343 -12.68 -7.19 -4.89
C THR A 343 -11.55 -8.05 -5.47
N ASN A 344 -10.55 -8.43 -4.68
CA ASN A 344 -9.36 -9.12 -5.19
C ASN A 344 -9.71 -10.48 -5.85
N ALA A 345 -9.12 -10.74 -7.03
CA ALA A 345 -9.37 -11.97 -7.78
C ALA A 345 -8.19 -12.42 -8.67
N ILE A 346 -7.27 -11.52 -9.02
CA ILE A 346 -6.16 -11.80 -9.95
C ILE A 346 -4.85 -11.31 -9.37
N THR A 347 -3.77 -12.04 -9.64
CA THR A 347 -2.40 -11.58 -9.40
C THR A 347 -1.60 -11.72 -10.68
N PHE A 348 -1.10 -10.61 -11.20
CA PHE A 348 -0.27 -10.59 -12.41
C PHE A 348 1.17 -10.25 -12.05
N VAL A 349 2.10 -11.06 -12.53
CA VAL A 349 3.56 -10.82 -12.40
C VAL A 349 4.16 -10.83 -13.79
N GLY A 350 4.60 -9.68 -14.29
CA GLY A 350 5.14 -9.54 -15.63
C GLY A 350 5.25 -8.10 -16.07
N ARG A 351 5.55 -7.90 -17.35
CA ARG A 351 5.73 -6.59 -17.95
C ARG A 351 4.40 -5.84 -17.97
N ARG A 352 4.44 -4.55 -17.63
CA ARG A 352 3.26 -3.68 -17.60
C ARG A 352 2.55 -3.60 -18.96
N GLU A 353 3.27 -3.82 -20.06
CA GLU A 353 2.71 -3.81 -21.43
C GLU A 353 1.56 -4.80 -21.66
N TRP A 354 1.49 -5.89 -20.89
CA TRP A 354 0.41 -6.88 -21.01
C TRP A 354 -0.90 -6.45 -20.37
N THR A 355 -0.84 -5.53 -19.39
CA THR A 355 -2.01 -5.11 -18.59
C THR A 355 -2.34 -3.63 -18.76
N ARG A 356 -1.47 -2.87 -19.42
CA ARG A 356 -1.68 -1.44 -19.70
C ARG A 356 -2.83 -1.26 -20.68
N GLY A 357 -3.74 -0.34 -20.37
CA GLY A 357 -4.97 -0.13 -21.15
C GLY A 357 -6.04 -1.20 -20.90
N LEU A 358 -5.89 -2.05 -19.88
CA LEU A 358 -6.98 -2.93 -19.43
C LEU A 358 -7.66 -2.32 -18.21
N PHE A 359 -8.99 -2.27 -18.23
CA PHE A 359 -9.81 -2.08 -17.05
C PHE A 359 -9.92 -3.41 -16.30
N LEU A 360 -9.35 -3.49 -15.10
CA LEU A 360 -9.32 -4.70 -14.26
C LEU A 360 -10.17 -4.57 -12.99
N ASP A 361 -11.01 -3.53 -12.94
CA ASP A 361 -12.02 -3.31 -11.92
C ASP A 361 -11.52 -3.33 -10.45
N ARG A 362 -10.25 -2.94 -10.21
CA ARG A 362 -9.61 -3.00 -8.88
C ARG A 362 -9.57 -4.42 -8.32
N ARG A 363 -9.38 -5.41 -9.19
CA ARG A 363 -9.35 -6.84 -8.83
C ARG A 363 -7.98 -7.48 -8.94
N ALA A 364 -7.00 -6.76 -9.48
CA ALA A 364 -5.70 -7.33 -9.85
C ALA A 364 -4.57 -6.74 -9.00
N PHE A 365 -3.90 -7.61 -8.23
CA PHE A 365 -2.56 -7.31 -7.74
C PHE A 365 -1.59 -7.26 -8.92
N LEU A 366 -0.81 -6.19 -9.06
CA LEU A 366 0.07 -5.99 -10.22
C LEU A 366 1.52 -5.86 -9.77
N THR A 367 2.36 -6.82 -10.14
CA THR A 367 3.81 -6.78 -9.91
C THR A 367 4.54 -6.68 -11.24
N SER A 368 5.42 -5.68 -11.37
CA SER A 368 6.28 -5.54 -12.54
C SER A 368 7.41 -6.56 -12.48
N TYR A 369 7.70 -7.19 -13.61
CA TYR A 369 8.81 -8.11 -13.81
C TYR A 369 9.15 -8.17 -15.31
N ASP A 370 10.44 -8.18 -15.65
CA ASP A 370 10.88 -8.33 -17.05
C ASP A 370 11.66 -9.65 -17.21
N PRO A 371 11.07 -10.67 -17.86
CA PRO A 371 11.72 -11.97 -18.03
C PRO A 371 12.98 -11.91 -18.89
N THR A 372 13.16 -10.84 -19.68
CA THR A 372 14.38 -10.69 -20.52
C THR A 372 15.61 -10.31 -19.71
N GLN A 373 15.41 -9.88 -18.46
CA GLN A 373 16.48 -9.47 -17.54
C GLN A 373 16.80 -10.53 -16.48
N ASP A 374 16.09 -11.67 -16.51
CA ASP A 374 16.30 -12.76 -15.57
C ASP A 374 17.34 -13.77 -16.08
N ASP A 375 17.90 -14.55 -15.17
CA ASP A 375 18.83 -15.61 -15.52
C ASP A 375 18.11 -16.91 -15.94
N ALA A 376 18.87 -17.88 -16.43
CA ALA A 376 18.32 -19.18 -16.82
C ALA A 376 17.65 -19.94 -15.66
N GLU A 377 18.01 -19.62 -14.41
CA GLU A 377 17.46 -20.21 -13.20
C GLU A 377 16.21 -19.47 -12.69
N ALA A 378 15.82 -18.38 -13.34
CA ALA A 378 14.72 -17.50 -12.95
C ALA A 378 14.88 -16.97 -11.52
N THR A 379 16.09 -16.53 -11.16
CA THR A 379 16.43 -16.04 -9.82
C THR A 379 15.62 -14.82 -9.41
N ILE A 380 15.43 -13.85 -10.32
CA ILE A 380 14.64 -12.64 -10.05
C ILE A 380 13.18 -13.04 -9.82
N LEU A 381 12.61 -13.82 -10.73
CA LEU A 381 11.23 -14.29 -10.61
C LEU A 381 11.01 -15.10 -9.33
N THR A 382 11.91 -16.02 -9.00
CA THR A 382 11.83 -16.83 -7.78
C THR A 382 11.69 -15.94 -6.54
N ARG A 383 12.54 -14.92 -6.44
CA ARG A 383 12.55 -13.97 -5.32
C ARG A 383 11.27 -13.12 -5.27
N ILE A 384 10.76 -12.67 -6.42
CA ILE A 384 9.48 -11.95 -6.50
C ILE A 384 8.35 -12.86 -6.00
N LEU A 385 8.28 -14.09 -6.49
CA LEU A 385 7.22 -15.05 -6.18
C LEU A 385 7.24 -15.49 -4.70
N GLN A 386 8.41 -15.55 -4.06
CA GLN A 386 8.52 -15.80 -2.62
C GLN A 386 7.84 -14.72 -1.76
N ALA A 387 7.70 -13.49 -2.26
CA ALA A 387 6.91 -12.44 -1.59
C ALA A 387 5.46 -12.43 -2.09
N VAL A 388 5.25 -12.52 -3.41
CA VAL A 388 3.93 -12.38 -4.04
C VAL A 388 2.98 -13.50 -3.65
N PHE A 389 3.40 -14.76 -3.61
CA PHE A 389 2.50 -15.86 -3.25
C PHE A 389 1.99 -15.74 -1.80
N PRO A 390 2.84 -15.63 -0.77
CA PRO A 390 2.34 -15.50 0.61
C PRO A 390 1.44 -14.28 0.82
N VAL A 391 1.75 -13.14 0.19
CA VAL A 391 0.98 -11.91 0.36
C VAL A 391 -0.35 -11.99 -0.40
N CYS A 392 -0.33 -12.16 -1.71
CA CYS A 392 -1.54 -12.09 -2.53
C CYS A 392 -2.47 -13.29 -2.31
N ALA A 393 -1.92 -14.51 -2.16
CA ALA A 393 -2.74 -15.68 -1.86
C ALA A 393 -3.28 -15.62 -0.42
N GLY A 394 -2.49 -15.13 0.53
CA GLY A 394 -2.90 -14.95 1.92
C GLY A 394 -4.09 -13.99 2.04
N ILE A 395 -3.99 -12.81 1.43
CA ILE A 395 -5.07 -11.81 1.40
C ILE A 395 -6.30 -12.41 0.71
N ASN A 396 -6.15 -13.02 -0.48
CA ASN A 396 -7.29 -13.61 -1.18
C ASN A 396 -8.01 -14.68 -0.34
N LEU A 397 -7.25 -15.58 0.30
CA LEU A 397 -7.83 -16.65 1.12
C LEU A 397 -8.46 -16.12 2.41
N GLU A 398 -7.90 -15.08 3.03
CA GLU A 398 -8.51 -14.43 4.20
C GLU A 398 -9.90 -13.88 3.88
N TYR A 399 -10.04 -13.21 2.73
CA TYR A 399 -11.32 -12.71 2.24
C TYR A 399 -12.26 -13.85 1.82
N TYR A 400 -11.73 -14.87 1.14
CA TYR A 400 -12.49 -16.06 0.73
C TYR A 400 -13.11 -16.76 1.94
N PHE A 401 -12.30 -17.15 2.93
CA PHE A 401 -12.77 -17.88 4.11
C PHE A 401 -13.69 -17.04 4.98
N SER A 402 -13.37 -15.77 5.19
CA SER A 402 -14.22 -14.84 5.93
C SER A 402 -15.57 -14.60 5.25
N HIS A 403 -15.67 -14.75 3.92
CA HIS A 403 -16.93 -14.64 3.19
C HIS A 403 -17.75 -15.94 3.24
N VAL A 404 -17.14 -17.09 2.91
CA VAL A 404 -17.88 -18.37 2.79
C VAL A 404 -18.38 -18.90 4.14
N ASP A 405 -17.64 -18.66 5.22
CA ASP A 405 -18.06 -18.99 6.58
C ASP A 405 -17.58 -17.90 7.54
N ASN A 406 -18.33 -16.80 7.54
CA ASN A 406 -18.03 -15.66 8.41
C ASN A 406 -18.15 -16.00 9.91
N ALA A 407 -18.96 -16.99 10.25
CA ALA A 407 -19.17 -17.41 11.64
C ALA A 407 -17.96 -18.21 12.17
N GLY A 408 -17.32 -19.03 11.34
CA GLY A 408 -16.13 -19.81 11.70
C GLY A 408 -14.82 -19.07 11.46
N TYR A 409 -14.65 -18.49 10.27
CA TYR A 409 -13.40 -17.90 9.79
C TYR A 409 -13.42 -16.38 9.67
N GLY A 410 -14.56 -15.74 9.92
CA GLY A 410 -14.70 -14.29 9.92
C GLY A 410 -14.74 -13.70 11.34
N ALA A 411 -15.32 -12.50 11.43
CA ALA A 411 -15.54 -11.80 12.69
C ALA A 411 -16.97 -11.32 12.90
N GLY A 412 -17.97 -11.93 12.26
CA GLY A 412 -19.36 -11.50 12.41
C GLY A 412 -19.60 -10.09 11.86
N THR A 413 -20.45 -9.33 12.53
CA THR A 413 -20.72 -7.93 12.15
C THR A 413 -19.80 -6.98 12.93
N LYS A 414 -19.24 -5.97 12.24
CA LYS A 414 -18.35 -4.97 12.84
C LYS A 414 -19.02 -4.10 13.91
N LEU A 415 -20.34 -3.91 13.82
CA LEU A 415 -21.09 -2.97 14.67
C LEU A 415 -20.90 -3.20 16.18
N PRO A 416 -21.04 -4.43 16.71
CA PRO A 416 -20.86 -4.74 18.13
C PRO A 416 -19.43 -5.11 18.53
N HIS A 417 -18.41 -4.86 17.69
CA HIS A 417 -17.04 -5.27 17.99
C HIS A 417 -16.47 -4.57 19.21
N ASN A 418 -15.93 -5.37 20.14
CA ASN A 418 -15.11 -4.91 21.24
C ASN A 418 -13.67 -5.40 21.06
N LEU A 419 -12.70 -4.50 21.11
CA LEU A 419 -11.28 -4.85 21.02
C LEU A 419 -10.85 -5.65 22.25
N ALA A 420 -10.30 -6.85 22.02
CA ALA A 420 -9.80 -7.74 23.06
C ALA A 420 -8.27 -7.84 22.98
N ALA A 421 -7.58 -7.18 23.91
CA ALA A 421 -6.13 -7.21 24.08
C ALA A 421 -5.29 -6.85 22.82
N LEU A 422 -5.89 -6.17 21.84
CA LEU A 422 -5.29 -5.91 20.52
C LEU A 422 -4.89 -7.20 19.75
N LEU A 423 -5.44 -8.36 20.14
CA LEU A 423 -5.23 -9.65 19.48
C LEU A 423 -6.37 -9.99 18.50
N GLY A 424 -7.55 -9.45 18.75
CA GLY A 424 -8.73 -9.66 17.94
C GLY A 424 -9.92 -8.91 18.51
N VAL A 425 -11.12 -9.31 18.11
CA VAL A 425 -12.38 -8.68 18.53
C VAL A 425 -13.34 -9.70 19.15
N MET A 426 -14.16 -9.25 20.10
CA MET A 426 -15.38 -9.96 20.49
C MET A 426 -16.56 -9.35 19.74
N ASP A 427 -17.43 -10.21 19.23
CA ASP A 427 -18.75 -9.84 18.72
C ASP A 427 -19.73 -9.69 19.90
N GLY A 428 -20.08 -8.45 20.25
CA GLY A 428 -20.98 -8.15 21.37
C GLY A 428 -20.30 -8.14 22.74
N ALA A 429 -21.12 -8.26 23.79
CA ALA A 429 -20.66 -8.23 25.18
C ALA A 429 -19.95 -9.52 25.61
N ALA A 430 -20.23 -10.65 24.94
CA ALA A 430 -19.62 -11.93 25.19
C ALA A 430 -19.64 -12.78 23.91
N SER A 431 -18.47 -13.24 23.47
CA SER A 431 -18.28 -14.22 22.39
C SER A 431 -16.84 -14.73 22.41
N ASP A 432 -16.57 -15.76 21.60
CA ASP A 432 -15.20 -16.19 21.33
C ASP A 432 -14.39 -15.09 20.63
N LEU A 433 -13.08 -15.11 20.83
CA LEU A 433 -12.16 -14.22 20.14
C LEU A 433 -12.23 -14.46 18.63
N ARG A 434 -12.51 -13.40 17.86
CA ARG A 434 -12.57 -13.43 16.40
C ARG A 434 -11.33 -12.75 15.81
N THR A 435 -10.69 -13.42 14.86
CA THR A 435 -9.46 -12.95 14.19
C THR A 435 -9.60 -12.78 12.68
N GLY A 436 -10.76 -13.13 12.10
CA GLY A 436 -11.04 -12.95 10.67
C GLY A 436 -11.66 -11.60 10.34
N LEU A 437 -12.23 -11.49 9.14
CA LEU A 437 -12.82 -10.23 8.67
C LEU A 437 -14.33 -10.16 8.95
N PRO A 438 -14.87 -8.97 9.31
CA PRO A 438 -16.31 -8.79 9.48
C PRO A 438 -17.04 -8.72 8.14
N TRP A 439 -18.36 -8.94 8.14
CA TRP A 439 -19.22 -8.84 6.96
C TRP A 439 -19.01 -7.55 6.16
N GLN A 440 -18.84 -6.41 6.84
CA GLN A 440 -18.65 -5.11 6.20
C GLN A 440 -17.36 -5.02 5.36
N MET A 441 -16.40 -5.93 5.55
CA MET A 441 -15.19 -6.04 4.73
C MET A 441 -15.32 -7.05 3.60
N VAL A 442 -16.27 -8.01 3.68
CA VAL A 442 -16.34 -9.13 2.73
C VAL A 442 -17.66 -9.23 1.96
N GLU A 443 -18.65 -8.39 2.26
CA GLU A 443 -20.00 -8.46 1.66
C GLU A 443 -20.02 -8.28 0.14
N ILE A 444 -19.03 -7.57 -0.42
CA ILE A 444 -18.91 -7.40 -1.88
C ILE A 444 -17.89 -8.34 -2.52
N HIS A 445 -17.29 -9.23 -1.72
CA HIS A 445 -16.33 -10.20 -2.19
C HIS A 445 -17.02 -11.28 -3.01
N GLU A 446 -16.44 -11.60 -4.15
CA GLU A 446 -16.77 -12.80 -4.88
C GLU A 446 -15.82 -13.89 -4.36
N PRO A 447 -16.31 -14.95 -3.68
CA PRO A 447 -15.46 -15.94 -3.04
C PRO A 447 -14.80 -16.85 -4.10
N VAL A 448 -13.77 -16.32 -4.74
CA VAL A 448 -12.95 -17.01 -5.74
C VAL A 448 -11.53 -17.14 -5.23
N ARG A 449 -10.88 -18.26 -5.58
CA ARG A 449 -9.44 -18.42 -5.38
C ARG A 449 -8.72 -17.63 -6.47
N SER A 450 -7.77 -16.78 -6.06
CA SER A 450 -7.07 -15.86 -6.96
C SER A 450 -6.40 -16.60 -8.12
N LEU A 451 -6.49 -16.01 -9.32
CA LEU A 451 -5.78 -16.45 -10.51
C LEU A 451 -4.43 -15.75 -10.60
N PHE A 452 -3.36 -16.52 -10.50
CA PHE A 452 -1.98 -16.07 -10.69
C PHE A 452 -1.60 -16.23 -12.16
N ILE A 453 -1.29 -15.13 -12.82
CA ILE A 453 -0.79 -15.09 -14.20
C ILE A 453 0.65 -14.61 -14.15
N ILE A 454 1.58 -15.53 -14.43
CA ILE A 454 3.01 -15.28 -14.30
C ILE A 454 3.66 -15.28 -15.68
N GLU A 455 4.28 -14.18 -16.07
CA GLU A 455 5.00 -14.09 -17.32
C GLU A 455 6.31 -14.87 -17.27
N THR A 456 6.28 -16.13 -17.71
CA THR A 456 7.43 -17.04 -17.68
C THR A 456 7.17 -18.29 -18.54
N THR A 457 8.16 -19.17 -18.64
CA THR A 457 8.02 -20.48 -19.30
C THR A 457 7.46 -21.53 -18.34
N THR A 458 6.87 -22.59 -18.89
CA THR A 458 6.39 -23.73 -18.10
C THR A 458 7.52 -24.42 -17.34
N GLU A 459 8.71 -24.47 -17.95
CA GLU A 459 9.90 -25.10 -17.41
C GLU A 459 10.44 -24.31 -16.21
N ALA A 460 10.53 -22.98 -16.35
CA ALA A 460 10.94 -22.11 -15.25
C ALA A 460 9.95 -22.19 -14.08
N MET A 461 8.64 -22.08 -14.33
CA MET A 461 7.64 -22.16 -13.26
C MET A 461 7.66 -23.53 -12.55
N ARG A 462 7.80 -24.64 -13.28
CA ARG A 462 7.95 -25.98 -12.65
C ARG A 462 9.17 -26.03 -11.74
N ARG A 463 10.34 -25.57 -12.21
CA ARG A 463 11.57 -25.51 -11.38
C ARG A 463 11.34 -24.70 -10.10
N ILE A 464 10.67 -23.56 -10.19
CA ILE A 464 10.36 -22.72 -9.02
C ILE A 464 9.47 -23.49 -8.04
N MET A 465 8.39 -24.14 -8.51
CA MET A 465 7.47 -24.93 -7.69
C MET A 465 8.12 -26.16 -7.05
N ASP A 466 9.13 -26.75 -7.70
CA ASP A 466 9.86 -27.90 -7.19
C ASP A 466 10.90 -27.48 -6.14
N ARG A 467 11.57 -26.35 -6.34
CA ARG A 467 12.59 -25.81 -5.40
C ARG A 467 12.00 -25.03 -4.23
N ASN A 468 10.77 -24.54 -4.34
CA ASN A 468 10.09 -23.79 -3.30
C ASN A 468 8.82 -24.53 -2.85
N GLU A 469 8.94 -25.35 -1.82
CA GLU A 469 7.83 -26.18 -1.32
C GLU A 469 6.58 -25.36 -0.98
N GLY A 470 6.73 -24.16 -0.40
CA GLY A 470 5.62 -23.26 -0.09
C GLY A 470 4.80 -22.88 -1.34
N ILE A 471 5.47 -22.39 -2.37
CA ILE A 471 4.84 -22.02 -3.66
C ILE A 471 4.24 -23.27 -4.31
N GLY A 472 4.99 -24.37 -4.33
CA GLY A 472 4.55 -25.63 -4.89
C GLY A 472 3.27 -26.17 -4.24
N ARG A 473 3.17 -26.14 -2.90
CA ARG A 473 1.96 -26.57 -2.17
C ARG A 473 0.77 -25.67 -2.43
N ILE A 474 0.96 -24.34 -2.47
CA ILE A 474 -0.10 -23.38 -2.81
C ILE A 474 -0.72 -23.70 -4.18
N CYS A 475 0.12 -23.94 -5.18
CA CYS A 475 -0.34 -24.23 -6.54
C CYS A 475 -0.91 -25.65 -6.69
N ARG A 476 -0.20 -26.70 -6.23
CA ARG A 476 -0.59 -28.11 -6.42
C ARG A 476 -1.86 -28.49 -5.65
N ASN A 477 -2.07 -27.90 -4.47
CA ASN A 477 -3.29 -28.14 -3.68
C ASN A 477 -4.47 -27.28 -4.15
N GLY A 478 -4.28 -26.46 -5.20
CA GLY A 478 -5.31 -25.59 -5.74
C GLY A 478 -5.73 -24.48 -4.78
N TRP A 479 -4.90 -24.06 -3.83
CA TRP A 479 -5.19 -22.90 -2.98
C TRP A 479 -5.30 -21.61 -3.81
N VAL A 480 -4.65 -21.58 -4.97
CA VAL A 480 -4.80 -20.57 -6.01
C VAL A 480 -4.94 -21.25 -7.38
N GLN A 481 -5.43 -20.52 -8.38
CA GLN A 481 -5.32 -20.93 -9.78
C GLN A 481 -4.00 -20.40 -10.35
N LEU A 482 -3.30 -21.18 -11.18
CA LEU A 482 -2.02 -20.78 -11.77
C LEU A 482 -2.07 -20.86 -13.29
N ALA A 483 -1.63 -19.80 -13.95
CA ALA A 483 -1.37 -19.74 -15.38
C ALA A 483 0.00 -19.11 -15.64
N VAL A 484 0.67 -19.56 -16.69
CA VAL A 484 1.88 -18.92 -17.21
C VAL A 484 1.60 -18.26 -18.55
N LEU A 485 2.10 -17.03 -18.72
CA LEU A 485 2.08 -16.27 -19.96
C LEU A 485 3.47 -16.36 -20.58
N HIS A 486 3.58 -17.01 -21.74
CA HIS A 486 4.87 -17.18 -22.39
C HIS A 486 5.43 -15.81 -22.87
N PRO A 487 6.66 -15.42 -22.48
CA PRO A 487 7.21 -14.09 -22.78
C PRO A 487 7.21 -13.70 -24.26
N ASP A 488 7.57 -14.63 -25.15
CA ASP A 488 7.67 -14.35 -26.60
C ASP A 488 6.35 -14.55 -27.34
N SER A 489 5.73 -15.72 -27.19
CA SER A 489 4.53 -16.09 -27.96
C SER A 489 3.23 -15.49 -27.44
N GLY A 490 3.20 -15.02 -26.18
CA GLY A 490 1.96 -14.61 -25.51
C GLY A 490 0.98 -15.76 -25.25
N ALA A 491 1.38 -17.01 -25.49
CA ALA A 491 0.53 -18.16 -25.22
C ALA A 491 0.34 -18.36 -23.72
N ILE A 492 -0.91 -18.50 -23.28
CA ILE A 492 -1.25 -18.78 -21.89
C ILE A 492 -1.39 -20.29 -21.69
N ARG A 493 -0.77 -20.82 -20.64
CA ARG A 493 -0.97 -22.22 -20.21
C ARG A 493 -1.40 -22.27 -18.76
N VAL A 494 -2.49 -22.99 -18.47
CA VAL A 494 -3.07 -23.13 -17.13
C VAL A 494 -2.57 -24.42 -16.48
N PHE A 495 -2.19 -24.34 -15.21
CA PHE A 495 -1.82 -25.49 -14.41
C PHE A 495 -3.07 -26.27 -14.00
N GLN A 496 -3.17 -27.54 -14.44
CA GLN A 496 -4.30 -28.44 -14.17
C GLN A 496 -3.77 -29.85 -13.89
N GLY A 497 -4.16 -30.42 -12.74
CA GLY A 497 -3.56 -31.67 -12.25
C GLY A 497 -2.07 -31.46 -12.02
N ASP A 498 -1.24 -32.24 -12.71
CA ASP A 498 0.23 -32.19 -12.58
C ASP A 498 0.93 -31.49 -13.77
N GLY A 499 0.20 -30.74 -14.59
CA GLY A 499 0.80 -30.09 -15.75
C GLY A 499 0.11 -28.86 -16.31
N PHE A 500 0.83 -28.21 -17.23
CA PHE A 500 0.37 -27.01 -17.91
C PHE A 500 -0.31 -27.37 -19.22
N ARG A 501 -1.56 -26.90 -19.39
CA ARG A 501 -2.36 -27.10 -20.60
C ARG A 501 -2.59 -25.77 -21.29
N LEU A 502 -2.51 -25.76 -22.63
CA LEU A 502 -2.76 -24.55 -23.42
C LEU A 502 -4.17 -24.03 -23.17
N TYR A 503 -4.28 -22.77 -22.78
CA TYR A 503 -5.57 -22.08 -22.66
C TYR A 503 -6.06 -21.72 -24.07
N ARG A 504 -7.33 -22.03 -24.34
CA ARG A 504 -8.03 -21.58 -25.55
C ARG A 504 -8.99 -20.47 -25.14
N PRO A 505 -8.73 -19.21 -25.54
CA PRO A 505 -9.62 -18.10 -25.23
C PRO A 505 -11.04 -18.37 -25.72
N GLN A 506 -12.03 -18.06 -24.89
CA GLN A 506 -13.44 -18.13 -25.26
C GLN A 506 -13.87 -16.96 -26.15
N ALA A 507 -13.13 -15.84 -26.08
CA ALA A 507 -13.31 -14.67 -26.91
C ALA A 507 -11.93 -14.16 -27.39
N SER A 508 -11.88 -13.60 -28.60
CA SER A 508 -10.67 -13.01 -29.18
C SER A 508 -10.66 -11.48 -29.10
N VAL A 509 -11.74 -10.86 -28.63
CA VAL A 509 -11.91 -9.41 -28.53
C VAL A 509 -12.54 -9.10 -27.18
N LEU A 510 -11.98 -8.13 -26.46
CA LEU A 510 -12.58 -7.59 -25.24
C LEU A 510 -13.53 -6.44 -25.59
N PRO A 511 -14.56 -6.17 -24.77
CA PRO A 511 -15.29 -4.92 -24.82
C PRO A 511 -14.34 -3.72 -24.81
N ARG A 512 -14.72 -2.65 -25.49
CA ARG A 512 -13.94 -1.41 -25.57
C ARG A 512 -14.73 -0.23 -25.05
N ALA A 513 -14.08 0.65 -24.30
CA ALA A 513 -14.64 1.92 -23.85
C ALA A 513 -13.62 3.04 -24.03
N ALA A 514 -14.07 4.27 -24.28
CA ALA A 514 -13.16 5.39 -24.55
C ALA A 514 -12.33 5.80 -23.31
N SER A 515 -12.81 5.49 -22.11
CA SER A 515 -12.12 5.75 -20.85
C SER A 515 -12.60 4.78 -19.77
N SER A 516 -11.87 4.64 -18.66
CA SER A 516 -12.35 3.87 -17.51
C SER A 516 -13.71 4.37 -17.03
N ILE A 517 -13.93 5.69 -16.97
CA ILE A 517 -15.20 6.25 -16.50
C ILE A 517 -16.38 5.87 -17.41
N ASP A 518 -16.20 5.88 -18.73
CA ASP A 518 -17.26 5.47 -19.66
C ASP A 518 -17.64 4.00 -19.49
N TRP A 519 -16.70 3.18 -19.00
CA TRP A 519 -16.94 1.77 -18.70
C TRP A 519 -17.69 1.56 -17.38
N TYR A 520 -17.25 2.20 -16.29
CA TYR A 520 -17.80 1.87 -14.96
C TYR A 520 -18.93 2.79 -14.47
N ARG A 521 -19.11 3.98 -15.05
CA ARG A 521 -20.07 4.96 -14.53
C ARG A 521 -21.49 4.41 -14.58
N GLY A 522 -22.23 4.59 -13.49
CA GLY A 522 -23.59 4.05 -13.38
C GLY A 522 -23.65 2.58 -12.98
N TRP A 523 -22.50 1.92 -12.76
CA TRP A 523 -22.44 0.51 -12.38
C TRP A 523 -21.87 0.31 -11.00
N ARG A 524 -22.52 -0.58 -10.25
CA ARG A 524 -22.17 -0.90 -8.87
C ARG A 524 -21.49 -2.25 -8.73
N ASP A 525 -21.99 -3.24 -9.45
CA ASP A 525 -21.50 -4.62 -9.41
C ASP A 525 -20.17 -4.77 -10.14
N HIS A 526 -19.62 -5.98 -10.10
CA HIS A 526 -18.39 -6.30 -10.79
C HIS A 526 -18.60 -6.16 -12.29
N LEU A 527 -17.63 -5.56 -12.96
CA LEU A 527 -17.65 -5.39 -14.41
C LEU A 527 -16.66 -6.35 -15.05
N GLU A 528 -16.96 -6.74 -16.28
CA GLU A 528 -16.01 -7.48 -17.11
C GLU A 528 -14.79 -6.60 -17.43
N PHE A 529 -13.71 -7.26 -17.84
CA PHE A 529 -12.53 -6.54 -18.32
C PHE A 529 -12.82 -5.88 -19.66
N ALA A 530 -12.33 -4.66 -19.81
CA ALA A 530 -12.44 -3.90 -21.04
C ALA A 530 -11.07 -3.36 -21.46
N GLU A 531 -10.91 -3.19 -22.76
CA GLU A 531 -9.80 -2.44 -23.34
C GLU A 531 -10.16 -0.95 -23.34
N ILE A 532 -9.31 -0.14 -22.72
CA ILE A 532 -9.33 1.31 -22.73
C ILE A 532 -8.23 1.75 -23.69
N PRO A 533 -8.57 2.08 -24.95
CA PRO A 533 -7.59 2.47 -25.95
C PRO A 533 -6.98 3.83 -25.60
N ARG A 534 -5.77 4.06 -26.11
CA ARG A 534 -5.03 5.30 -25.94
C ARG A 534 -5.51 6.40 -26.87
#